data_AF-A0A1G3RUT5-F1
#
_entry.id   AF-A0A1G3RUT5-F1
#
_cell.length_a   1.000
_cell.length_b   1.000
_cell.length_c   1.000
_cell.angle_alpha   90.00
_cell.angle_beta   90.00
_cell.angle_gamma   90.00
#
_symmetry.space_group_name_H-M   'P 1'
#
loop_
_entity.id
_entity.type
_entity.pdbx_description
1 polymer ?
#
loop_
_entity_poly.entity_id
_entity_poly.type
_entity_poly.pdbx_seq_one_letter_code
_entity_poly.pdbx_strand_id
1 'polypeptide(L)'
;MKTTLDTIMERRSVRSYSGQALSPDQVALLEQAITDEVGCCPFGHRPRFRLTGPGLVRNDLVRNDGTGADPAAFRIGTYGVIKNPPAFIVGAVKAGPDAVLDYGYALEGIILAATATGLGTCWLGGTFDRTSTKELLSLVDGEIVPAITPVGVPADKRSLTERTMRFFAGSDSRKPWSQLFFDGEPGRPLGKVDAGEWTPVLEAVRMGPSASNKQPWRIFREGPSKFNLLFAEDKAYNRALGIPIQELDLGIAMKHFELAARACELPGRWSRMAPPPATSVWASSGSLTYIASWVA
;
A
#
# COMPACT_ATOMS: atom_id res chain seq x y z
N MET A 1 -16.36 -4.60 3.95
CA MET A 1 -16.91 -4.27 2.61
C MET A 1 -16.28 -5.17 1.55
N LYS A 2 -16.99 -5.56 0.47
CA LYS A 2 -16.40 -6.39 -0.61
C LYS A 2 -15.71 -5.47 -1.63
N THR A 3 -14.38 -5.49 -1.68
CA THR A 3 -13.60 -4.81 -2.73
C THR A 3 -13.83 -5.50 -4.08
N THR A 4 -14.16 -4.74 -5.13
CA THR A 4 -14.32 -5.25 -6.49
C THR A 4 -13.04 -5.03 -7.32
N LEU A 5 -12.93 -5.68 -8.47
CA LEU A 5 -11.87 -5.38 -9.44
C LEU A 5 -11.91 -3.91 -9.87
N ASP A 6 -13.11 -3.36 -10.11
CA ASP A 6 -13.26 -1.95 -10.49
C ASP A 6 -12.69 -1.01 -9.43
N THR A 7 -12.94 -1.26 -8.14
CA THR A 7 -12.33 -0.48 -7.04
C THR A 7 -10.80 -0.47 -7.14
N ILE A 8 -10.20 -1.63 -7.40
CA ILE A 8 -8.74 -1.76 -7.53
C ILE A 8 -8.22 -0.94 -8.71
N MET A 9 -8.93 -0.97 -9.84
CA MET A 9 -8.56 -0.29 -11.08
C MET A 9 -8.80 1.23 -11.02
N GLU A 10 -9.80 1.68 -10.28
CA GLU A 10 -10.14 3.10 -10.08
C GLU A 10 -9.18 3.83 -9.14
N ARG A 11 -8.55 3.09 -8.22
CA ARG A 11 -7.65 3.62 -7.21
C ARG A 11 -6.53 4.43 -7.87
N ARG A 12 -6.35 5.66 -7.40
CA ARG A 12 -5.32 6.60 -7.88
C ARG A 12 -4.79 7.44 -6.72
N SER A 13 -3.56 7.94 -6.87
CA SER A 13 -2.98 8.87 -5.88
C SER A 13 -3.66 10.24 -5.99
N VAL A 14 -4.39 10.62 -4.95
CA VAL A 14 -5.08 11.90 -4.79
C VAL A 14 -4.25 12.79 -3.85
N ARG A 15 -3.90 13.99 -4.33
CA ARG A 15 -3.08 14.94 -3.57
C ARG A 15 -3.79 16.26 -3.27
N SER A 16 -4.94 16.50 -3.90
CA SER A 16 -5.78 17.66 -3.66
C SER A 16 -7.16 17.19 -3.20
N TYR A 17 -7.60 17.68 -2.05
CA TYR A 17 -8.86 17.30 -1.41
C TYR A 17 -9.80 18.50 -1.33
N SER A 18 -11.11 18.25 -1.23
CA SER A 18 -12.12 19.31 -1.11
C SER A 18 -11.99 20.12 0.18
N GLY A 19 -11.35 19.56 1.21
CA GLY A 19 -11.26 20.13 2.56
C GLY A 19 -12.51 19.91 3.41
N GLN A 20 -13.54 19.26 2.87
CA GLN A 20 -14.73 18.87 3.63
C GLN A 20 -14.35 17.84 4.68
N ALA A 21 -14.83 18.04 5.92
CA ALA A 21 -14.69 17.06 6.99
C ALA A 21 -15.36 15.73 6.59
N LEU A 22 -14.82 14.62 7.08
CA LEU A 22 -15.43 13.31 6.86
C LEU A 22 -16.79 13.24 7.55
N SER A 23 -17.79 12.65 6.89
CA SER A 23 -19.07 12.37 7.52
C SER A 23 -18.95 11.28 8.59
N PRO A 24 -19.87 11.19 9.56
CA PRO A 24 -19.88 10.09 10.54
C PRO A 24 -19.84 8.70 9.90
N ASP A 25 -20.57 8.51 8.80
CA ASP A 25 -20.57 7.24 8.07
C ASP A 25 -19.21 6.95 7.43
N GLN A 26 -18.55 7.95 6.83
CA GLN A 26 -17.21 7.79 6.27
C GLN A 26 -16.19 7.44 7.36
N VAL A 27 -16.29 8.07 8.53
CA VAL A 27 -15.44 7.76 9.69
C VAL A 27 -15.65 6.32 10.13
N ALA A 28 -16.89 5.89 10.35
CA ALA A 28 -17.22 4.54 10.77
C ALA A 28 -16.73 3.48 9.78
N LEU A 29 -16.84 3.74 8.48
CA LEU A 29 -16.34 2.86 7.42
C LEU A 29 -14.82 2.72 7.43
N LEU A 30 -14.09 3.83 7.64
CA LEU A 30 -12.63 3.81 7.75
C LEU A 30 -12.16 3.12 9.03
N GLU A 31 -12.83 3.35 10.15
CA GLU A 31 -12.55 2.65 11.41
C GLU A 31 -12.79 1.14 11.27
N GLN A 32 -13.88 0.72 10.62
CA GLN A 32 -14.14 -0.69 10.33
C GLN A 32 -13.06 -1.28 9.41
N ALA A 33 -12.67 -0.57 8.36
CA ALA A 33 -11.60 -1.02 7.45
C ALA A 33 -10.26 -1.17 8.19
N ILE A 34 -9.94 -0.26 9.11
CA ILE A 34 -8.77 -0.38 9.99
C ILE A 34 -8.90 -1.66 10.83
N THR A 35 -10.03 -1.90 11.50
CA THR A 35 -10.27 -3.09 12.32
C THR A 35 -10.15 -4.39 11.51
N ASP A 36 -10.66 -4.42 10.29
CA ASP A 36 -10.61 -5.60 9.41
C ASP A 36 -9.17 -5.94 8.98
N GLU A 37 -8.29 -4.93 8.85
CA GLU A 37 -6.94 -5.08 8.29
C GLU A 37 -5.82 -5.19 9.34
N VAL A 38 -6.08 -4.83 10.62
CA VAL A 38 -5.11 -5.02 11.73
C VAL A 38 -4.99 -6.48 12.23
N GLY A 39 -5.48 -7.44 11.44
CA GLY A 39 -5.36 -8.88 11.67
C GLY A 39 -3.93 -9.41 11.55
N CYS A 40 -3.79 -10.73 11.46
CA CYS A 40 -2.49 -11.37 11.21
C CYS A 40 -2.11 -11.16 9.74
N CYS A 41 -1.09 -10.34 9.48
CA CYS A 41 -0.55 -10.15 8.13
C CYS A 41 0.20 -11.41 7.66
N PRO A 42 0.50 -11.54 6.34
CA PRO A 42 1.11 -12.74 5.77
C PRO A 42 2.42 -13.20 6.45
N PHE A 43 3.19 -12.29 7.03
CA PHE A 43 4.44 -12.62 7.73
C PHE A 43 4.37 -12.48 9.25
N GLY A 44 3.16 -12.40 9.80
CA GLY A 44 2.90 -12.48 11.23
C GLY A 44 3.07 -11.17 12.00
N HIS A 45 3.40 -10.07 11.32
CA HIS A 45 3.39 -8.76 11.96
C HIS A 45 1.96 -8.25 12.11
N ARG A 46 1.78 -7.34 13.08
CA ARG A 46 0.50 -6.71 13.40
C ARG A 46 0.68 -5.20 13.43
N PRO A 47 0.69 -4.53 12.27
CA PRO A 47 0.62 -3.09 12.21
C PRO A 47 -0.62 -2.58 12.96
N ARG A 48 -0.50 -1.44 13.61
CA ARG A 48 -1.64 -0.71 14.18
C ARG A 48 -1.87 0.56 13.39
N PHE A 49 -3.13 0.89 13.11
CA PHE A 49 -3.51 2.11 12.41
C PHE A 49 -4.51 2.93 13.23
N ARG A 50 -4.55 4.23 12.94
CA ARG A 50 -5.46 5.19 13.55
C ARG A 50 -5.88 6.22 12.51
N LEU A 51 -7.18 6.49 12.45
CA LEU A 51 -7.70 7.65 11.72
C LEU A 51 -7.51 8.89 12.60
N THR A 52 -6.99 9.96 12.01
CA THR A 52 -6.71 11.20 12.72
C THR A 52 -7.17 12.38 11.85
N GLY A 53 -7.82 13.36 12.46
CA GLY A 53 -8.50 14.50 11.80
C GLY A 53 -8.86 15.57 12.82
N PRO A 54 -9.12 16.82 12.41
CA PRO A 54 -9.80 17.78 13.27
C PRO A 54 -11.15 17.16 13.71
N GLY A 55 -11.39 17.08 15.02
CA GLY A 55 -12.62 16.49 15.57
C GLY A 55 -12.73 14.95 15.52
N LEU A 56 -11.70 14.24 15.05
CA LEU A 56 -11.64 12.76 15.03
C LEU A 56 -10.81 12.18 16.18
N VAL A 57 -10.27 13.05 17.04
CA VAL A 57 -9.47 12.65 18.18
C VAL A 57 -10.40 12.03 19.22
N ARG A 58 -10.28 10.71 19.43
CA ARG A 58 -10.88 10.04 20.59
C ARG A 58 -10.30 10.61 21.89
N ASN A 59 -11.07 10.50 22.97
CA ASN A 59 -10.81 11.09 24.29
C ASN A 59 -9.42 10.80 24.91
N ASP A 60 -8.60 9.92 24.33
CA ASP A 60 -7.27 9.52 24.80
C ASP A 60 -6.16 10.57 24.55
N LEU A 61 -6.39 11.58 23.72
CA LEU A 61 -5.46 12.71 23.51
C LEU A 61 -6.03 14.07 23.95
N VAL A 62 -7.21 14.08 24.58
CA VAL A 62 -7.70 15.28 25.27
C VAL A 62 -6.79 15.49 26.47
N ARG A 63 -6.09 16.63 26.50
CA ARG A 63 -5.37 17.03 27.71
C ARG A 63 -6.39 17.07 28.85
N ASN A 64 -6.10 16.38 29.95
CA ASN A 64 -6.92 16.40 31.17
C ASN A 64 -7.01 17.79 31.84
N ASP A 65 -6.52 18.85 31.19
CA ASP A 65 -6.53 20.24 31.66
C ASP A 65 -7.75 21.03 31.18
N GLY A 66 -8.70 20.39 30.47
CA GLY A 66 -9.94 21.05 30.03
C GLY A 66 -9.76 21.98 28.83
N THR A 67 -8.57 22.04 28.23
CA THR A 67 -8.37 22.65 26.92
C THR A 67 -8.63 21.60 25.85
N GLY A 68 -9.60 21.83 24.97
CA GLY A 68 -9.83 20.95 23.82
C GLY A 68 -8.55 20.71 23.02
N ALA A 69 -8.46 19.60 22.29
CA ALA A 69 -7.27 19.24 21.52
C ALA A 69 -6.76 20.43 20.69
N ASP A 70 -5.48 20.77 20.84
CA ASP A 70 -4.85 21.87 20.10
C ASP A 70 -4.97 21.62 18.58
N PRO A 71 -5.62 22.51 17.80
CA PRO A 71 -5.72 22.39 16.36
C PRO A 71 -4.36 22.29 15.65
N ALA A 72 -3.27 22.78 16.27
CA ALA A 72 -1.90 22.64 15.77
C ALA A 72 -1.31 21.25 16.02
N ALA A 73 -1.77 20.51 17.04
CA ALA A 73 -1.31 19.14 17.35
C ALA A 73 -1.71 18.12 16.27
N PHE A 74 -2.60 18.50 15.35
CA PHE A 74 -3.07 17.64 14.27
C PHE A 74 -2.29 17.81 12.94
N ARG A 75 -1.40 18.80 12.84
CA ARG A 75 -0.77 19.12 11.55
C ARG A 75 0.40 18.20 11.23
N ILE A 76 0.11 17.09 10.55
CA ILE A 76 1.15 16.33 9.86
C ILE A 76 1.62 17.14 8.65
N GLY A 77 2.86 17.63 8.71
CA GLY A 77 3.49 18.31 7.58
C GLY A 77 3.63 17.36 6.40
N THR A 78 3.27 17.80 5.19
CA THR A 78 3.45 17.04 3.93
C THR A 78 4.30 17.80 2.92
N TYR A 79 5.02 18.84 3.37
CA TYR A 79 5.95 19.65 2.56
C TYR A 79 5.33 20.21 1.26
N GLY A 80 4.04 20.53 1.28
CA GLY A 80 3.29 21.06 0.13
C GLY A 80 2.83 20.01 -0.89
N VAL A 81 3.08 18.72 -0.65
CA VAL A 81 2.68 17.62 -1.53
C VAL A 81 1.17 17.37 -1.47
N ILE A 82 0.56 17.54 -0.30
CA ILE A 82 -0.88 17.32 -0.08
C ILE A 82 -1.58 18.63 0.24
N LYS A 83 -2.73 18.87 -0.39
CA LYS A 83 -3.55 20.07 -0.24
C LYS A 83 -4.90 19.74 0.39
N ASN A 84 -5.22 20.44 1.48
CA ASN A 84 -6.48 20.39 2.22
C ASN A 84 -6.93 18.98 2.67
N PRO A 85 -6.03 18.09 3.16
CA PRO A 85 -6.48 16.78 3.64
C PRO A 85 -7.36 16.96 4.88
N PRO A 86 -8.59 16.43 4.91
CA PRO A 86 -9.44 16.53 6.09
C PRO A 86 -9.02 15.56 7.19
N ALA A 87 -8.36 14.46 6.83
CA ALA A 87 -7.87 13.45 7.76
C ALA A 87 -6.65 12.71 7.18
N PHE A 88 -5.99 11.95 8.05
CA PHE A 88 -4.93 10.99 7.71
C PHE A 88 -5.22 9.65 8.38
N ILE A 89 -4.82 8.57 7.72
CA ILE A 89 -4.59 7.28 8.36
C ILE A 89 -3.09 7.19 8.62
N VAL A 90 -2.75 7.08 9.90
CA VAL A 90 -1.39 6.90 10.39
C VAL A 90 -1.27 5.54 11.04
N GLY A 91 -0.08 4.96 11.07
CA GLY A 91 0.12 3.68 11.74
C GLY A 91 1.57 3.37 12.03
N ALA A 92 1.77 2.38 12.90
CA ALA A 92 3.09 1.89 13.28
C ALA A 92 3.14 0.37 13.23
N VAL A 93 4.35 -0.18 13.13
CA VAL A 93 4.63 -1.61 13.24
C VAL A 93 5.95 -1.79 13.99
N LYS A 94 6.07 -2.87 14.77
CA LYS A 94 7.33 -3.25 15.39
C LYS A 94 8.35 -3.58 14.30
N ALA A 95 9.53 -2.97 14.35
CA ALA A 95 10.60 -3.22 13.40
C ALA A 95 11.04 -4.69 13.46
N GLY A 96 11.28 -5.26 12.29
CA GLY A 96 11.73 -6.63 12.10
C GLY A 96 11.75 -6.98 10.63
N PRO A 97 12.30 -8.15 10.26
CA PRO A 97 12.21 -8.67 8.90
C PRO A 97 10.76 -8.66 8.43
N ASP A 98 10.48 -8.13 7.24
CA ASP A 98 9.16 -8.08 6.59
C ASP A 98 8.10 -7.21 7.28
N ALA A 99 8.43 -6.53 8.38
CA ALA A 99 7.48 -5.66 9.09
C ALA A 99 6.95 -4.54 8.19
N VAL A 100 7.82 -3.98 7.33
CA VAL A 100 7.45 -2.93 6.38
C VAL A 100 6.58 -3.48 5.26
N LEU A 101 6.82 -4.72 4.83
CA LEU A 101 5.97 -5.40 3.86
C LEU A 101 4.56 -5.61 4.42
N ASP A 102 4.43 -6.23 5.60
CA ASP A 102 3.14 -6.46 6.25
C ASP A 102 2.40 -5.13 6.53
N TYR A 103 3.13 -4.06 6.86
CA TYR A 103 2.58 -2.70 6.93
C TYR A 103 1.98 -2.24 5.59
N GLY A 104 2.73 -2.44 4.51
CA GLY A 104 2.30 -2.16 3.13
C GLY A 104 1.02 -2.89 2.77
N TYR A 105 0.98 -4.18 3.10
CA TYR A 105 -0.15 -5.08 2.87
C TYR A 105 -1.43 -4.62 3.56
N ALA A 106 -1.36 -4.38 4.88
CA ALA A 106 -2.52 -3.98 5.66
C ALA A 106 -3.03 -2.58 5.27
N LEU A 107 -2.13 -1.61 5.10
CA LEU A 107 -2.54 -0.25 4.74
C LEU A 107 -3.15 -0.18 3.34
N GLU A 108 -2.68 -0.99 2.38
CA GLU A 108 -3.31 -1.03 1.05
C GLU A 108 -4.74 -1.59 1.11
N GLY A 109 -5.02 -2.53 2.01
CA GLY A 109 -6.38 -3.03 2.25
C GLY A 109 -7.32 -1.90 2.72
N ILE A 110 -6.85 -1.09 3.67
CA ILE A 110 -7.58 0.09 4.16
C ILE A 110 -7.76 1.12 3.03
N ILE A 111 -6.73 1.37 2.22
CA ILE A 111 -6.77 2.29 1.08
C ILE A 111 -7.80 1.85 0.04
N LEU A 112 -7.88 0.56 -0.27
CA LEU A 112 -8.85 0.02 -1.23
C LEU A 112 -10.27 0.06 -0.67
N ALA A 113 -10.45 -0.17 0.63
CA ALA A 113 -11.74 0.04 1.30
C ALA A 113 -12.18 1.52 1.26
N ALA A 114 -11.26 2.46 1.48
CA ALA A 114 -11.54 3.89 1.31
C ALA A 114 -11.90 4.23 -0.14
N THR A 115 -11.21 3.62 -1.11
CA THR A 115 -11.50 3.82 -2.53
C THR A 115 -12.90 3.35 -2.90
N ALA A 116 -13.34 2.21 -2.35
CA ALA A 116 -14.69 1.65 -2.59
C ALA A 116 -15.83 2.60 -2.16
N THR A 117 -15.55 3.57 -1.29
CA THR A 117 -16.52 4.55 -0.79
C THR A 117 -16.36 5.93 -1.45
N GLY A 118 -15.51 6.02 -2.49
CA GLY A 118 -15.24 7.25 -3.23
C GLY A 118 -14.22 8.19 -2.57
N LEU A 119 -13.56 7.75 -1.49
CA LEU A 119 -12.51 8.54 -0.83
C LEU A 119 -11.18 8.40 -1.58
N GLY A 120 -10.48 9.53 -1.72
CA GLY A 120 -9.14 9.60 -2.30
C GLY A 120 -8.05 9.35 -1.25
N THR A 121 -6.95 8.73 -1.67
CA THR A 121 -5.79 8.46 -0.81
C THR A 121 -4.48 8.70 -1.55
N CYS A 122 -3.37 8.80 -0.81
CA CYS A 122 -2.03 8.86 -1.40
C CYS A 122 -0.97 8.30 -0.46
N TRP A 123 -0.21 7.31 -0.92
CA TRP A 123 0.97 6.83 -0.22
C TRP A 123 1.99 7.95 0.03
N LEU A 124 2.33 8.17 1.30
CA LEU A 124 3.40 9.06 1.75
C LEU A 124 4.45 8.25 2.52
N GLY A 125 5.43 7.71 1.80
CA GLY A 125 6.57 7.00 2.40
C GLY A 125 7.74 7.94 2.71
N GLY A 126 8.03 8.91 1.85
CA GLY A 126 9.20 9.80 1.97
C GLY A 126 8.89 11.29 2.18
N THR A 127 7.61 11.69 2.15
CA THR A 127 7.20 13.10 2.11
C THR A 127 6.15 13.43 3.16
N PHE A 128 6.49 13.20 4.43
CA PHE A 128 5.68 13.63 5.57
C PHE A 128 6.55 13.86 6.82
N ASP A 129 6.03 14.65 7.76
CA ASP A 129 6.65 14.87 9.06
C ASP A 129 6.54 13.62 9.93
N ARG A 130 7.59 12.80 9.86
CA ARG A 130 7.67 11.56 10.62
C ARG A 130 7.80 11.83 12.11
N THR A 131 8.39 12.94 12.53
CA THR A 131 8.58 13.27 13.95
C THR A 131 7.24 13.54 14.60
N SER A 132 6.44 14.45 14.05
CA SER A 132 5.09 14.71 14.57
C SER A 132 4.19 13.48 14.50
N THR A 133 4.35 12.64 13.48
CA THR A 133 3.58 11.38 13.38
C THR A 133 3.96 10.39 14.49
N LYS A 134 5.24 10.30 14.86
CA LYS A 134 5.71 9.44 15.96
C LYS A 134 5.15 9.90 17.30
N GLU A 135 5.14 11.20 17.54
CA GLU A 135 4.57 11.81 18.75
C GLU A 135 3.06 11.56 18.82
N LEU A 136 2.33 11.78 17.71
CA LEU A 136 0.89 11.53 17.61
C LEU A 136 0.52 10.06 17.90
N LEU A 137 1.37 9.12 17.48
CA LEU A 137 1.14 7.69 17.67
C LEU A 137 1.58 7.18 19.04
N SER A 138 2.28 7.99 19.83
CA SER A 138 2.93 7.59 21.09
C SER A 138 3.65 6.24 20.91
N LEU A 139 4.65 6.21 20.02
CA LEU A 139 5.33 4.96 19.68
C LEU A 139 5.87 4.23 20.92
N VAL A 140 5.73 2.91 20.93
CA VAL A 140 6.40 2.05 21.92
C VAL A 140 7.74 1.55 21.39
N ASP A 141 8.57 1.00 22.28
CA ASP A 141 9.93 0.57 21.94
C ASP A 141 9.98 -0.38 20.75
N GLY A 142 10.78 0.00 19.76
CA GLY A 142 11.01 -0.76 18.53
C GLY A 142 9.96 -0.55 17.44
N GLU A 143 8.94 0.31 17.64
CA GLU A 143 8.03 0.66 16.57
C GLU A 143 8.65 1.65 15.57
N ILE A 144 8.22 1.51 14.32
CA ILE A 144 8.51 2.44 13.24
C ILE A 144 7.19 2.84 12.57
N VAL A 145 7.20 4.01 11.93
CA VAL A 145 6.14 4.48 11.03
C VAL A 145 6.72 4.38 9.63
N PRO A 146 6.38 3.38 8.79
CA PRO A 146 6.93 3.28 7.44
C PRO A 146 6.35 4.34 6.49
N ALA A 147 5.04 4.53 6.51
CA ALA A 147 4.31 5.46 5.64
C ALA A 147 3.04 5.96 6.34
N ILE A 148 2.35 6.91 5.72
CA ILE A 148 0.99 7.32 6.08
C ILE A 148 0.18 7.55 4.80
N THR A 149 -1.12 7.80 4.93
CA THR A 149 -1.95 8.23 3.80
C THR A 149 -2.97 9.30 4.23
N PRO A 150 -3.08 10.43 3.51
CA PRO A 150 -4.22 11.33 3.67
C PRO A 150 -5.48 10.64 3.14
N VAL A 151 -6.63 11.01 3.67
CA VAL A 151 -7.93 10.47 3.23
C VAL A 151 -8.98 11.56 3.23
N GLY A 152 -9.84 11.56 2.20
CA GLY A 152 -10.90 12.55 2.05
C GLY A 152 -11.50 12.57 0.66
N VAL A 153 -12.52 13.42 0.46
CA VAL A 153 -13.15 13.63 -0.84
C VAL A 153 -12.15 14.33 -1.78
N PRO A 154 -11.85 13.75 -2.97
CA PRO A 154 -10.99 14.42 -3.95
C PRO A 154 -11.54 15.79 -4.37
N ALA A 155 -10.67 16.77 -4.58
CA ALA A 155 -11.11 18.07 -5.12
C ALA A 155 -11.53 17.95 -6.59
N ASP A 156 -12.54 18.73 -7.01
CA ASP A 156 -13.02 18.79 -8.40
C ASP A 156 -11.90 19.19 -9.38
N LYS A 157 -11.05 20.13 -8.96
CA LYS A 157 -9.90 20.60 -9.73
C LYS A 157 -8.60 20.13 -9.11
N ARG A 158 -7.86 19.31 -9.84
CA ARG A 158 -6.49 18.90 -9.51
C ARG A 158 -5.57 20.13 -9.50
N SER A 159 -4.75 20.24 -8.46
CA SER A 159 -3.77 21.32 -8.39
C SER A 159 -2.61 21.14 -9.38
N LEU A 160 -1.92 22.25 -9.72
CA LEU A 160 -0.76 22.21 -10.63
C LEU A 160 0.35 21.29 -10.09
N THR A 161 0.67 21.38 -8.79
CA THR A 161 1.64 20.52 -8.10
C THR A 161 1.34 19.03 -8.28
N GLU A 162 0.06 18.65 -8.18
CA GLU A 162 -0.37 17.26 -8.38
C GLU A 162 -0.15 16.78 -9.81
N ARG A 163 -0.47 17.60 -10.82
CA ARG A 163 -0.27 17.26 -12.24
C ARG A 163 1.22 17.04 -12.53
N THR A 164 2.06 17.95 -12.04
CA THR A 164 3.52 17.88 -12.21
C THR A 164 4.10 16.63 -11.53
N MET A 165 3.73 16.35 -10.28
CA MET A 165 4.21 15.15 -9.58
C MET A 165 3.79 13.86 -10.26
N ARG A 166 2.53 13.78 -10.74
CA ARG A 166 2.04 12.58 -11.43
C ARG A 166 2.84 12.31 -12.71
N PHE A 167 3.14 13.36 -13.46
CA PHE A 167 3.96 13.28 -14.65
C PHE A 167 5.38 12.78 -14.34
N PHE A 168 6.07 13.41 -13.39
CA PHE A 168 7.44 13.01 -13.02
C PHE A 168 7.53 11.63 -12.38
N ALA A 169 6.52 11.25 -11.59
CA ALA A 169 6.43 9.90 -11.03
C ALA A 169 5.93 8.87 -12.05
N GLY A 170 5.55 9.27 -13.26
CA GLY A 170 4.97 8.40 -14.28
C GLY A 170 3.72 7.65 -13.80
N SER A 171 2.93 8.21 -12.89
CA SER A 171 1.89 7.41 -12.20
C SER A 171 0.71 6.97 -13.08
N ASP A 172 0.64 7.48 -14.31
CA ASP A 172 -0.34 7.08 -15.33
C ASP A 172 0.17 5.93 -16.23
N SER A 173 1.47 5.61 -16.17
CA SER A 173 2.04 4.49 -16.91
C SER A 173 2.24 3.29 -15.99
N ARG A 174 2.33 2.10 -16.57
CA ARG A 174 2.74 0.88 -15.88
C ARG A 174 3.73 0.13 -16.75
N LYS A 175 4.60 -0.66 -16.13
CA LYS A 175 5.51 -1.52 -16.87
C LYS A 175 4.70 -2.44 -17.80
N PRO A 176 5.23 -2.80 -18.97
CA PRO A 176 4.63 -3.82 -19.82
C PRO A 176 4.43 -5.11 -19.04
N TRP A 177 3.31 -5.79 -19.28
CA TRP A 177 2.96 -7.09 -18.68
C TRP A 177 4.12 -8.09 -18.73
N SER A 178 4.78 -8.19 -19.88
CA SER A 178 5.90 -9.11 -20.12
C SER A 178 7.15 -8.83 -19.31
N GLN A 179 7.27 -7.65 -18.67
CA GLN A 179 8.37 -7.34 -17.76
C GLN A 179 8.06 -7.73 -16.31
N LEU A 180 6.80 -8.05 -15.98
CA LEU A 180 6.36 -8.31 -14.61
C LEU A 180 6.00 -9.78 -14.38
N PHE A 181 5.47 -10.46 -15.41
CA PHE A 181 4.83 -11.76 -15.27
C PHE A 181 5.47 -12.81 -16.17
N PHE A 182 5.79 -13.98 -15.60
CA PHE A 182 6.54 -15.04 -16.26
C PHE A 182 5.94 -16.43 -16.01
N ASP A 183 6.33 -17.41 -16.82
CA ASP A 183 5.81 -18.78 -16.75
C ASP A 183 6.95 -19.79 -16.60
N GLY A 184 7.17 -20.25 -15.36
CA GLY A 184 8.19 -21.22 -14.95
C GLY A 184 9.65 -20.72 -15.01
N GLU A 185 10.10 -20.29 -16.18
CA GLU A 185 11.52 -20.06 -16.47
C GLU A 185 11.92 -18.58 -16.55
N PRO A 186 13.17 -18.24 -16.18
CA PRO A 186 13.77 -16.93 -16.43
C PRO A 186 13.59 -16.44 -17.86
N GLY A 187 13.03 -15.24 -17.98
CA GLY A 187 12.91 -14.57 -19.27
C GLY A 187 11.85 -15.17 -20.21
N ARG A 188 10.95 -16.05 -19.73
CA ARG A 188 9.77 -16.52 -20.48
C ARG A 188 8.51 -15.77 -20.00
N PRO A 189 8.09 -14.68 -20.68
CA PRO A 189 6.91 -13.93 -20.28
C PRO A 189 5.66 -14.80 -20.31
N LEU A 190 4.80 -14.63 -19.30
CA LEU A 190 3.48 -15.24 -19.29
C LEU A 190 2.59 -14.46 -20.26
N GLY A 191 2.00 -15.10 -21.27
CA GLY A 191 1.02 -14.46 -22.14
C GLY A 191 -0.26 -14.11 -21.36
N LYS A 192 -0.91 -12.99 -21.73
CA LYS A 192 -2.20 -12.61 -21.11
C LYS A 192 -3.27 -13.70 -21.32
N VAL A 193 -3.35 -14.27 -22.52
CA VAL A 193 -4.29 -15.36 -22.81
C VAL A 193 -3.94 -16.61 -21.98
N ASP A 194 -2.65 -16.92 -21.86
CA ASP A 194 -2.16 -18.09 -21.12
C ASP A 194 -2.38 -17.99 -19.60
N ALA A 195 -2.48 -16.77 -19.07
CA ALA A 195 -2.81 -16.53 -17.66
C ALA A 195 -4.26 -16.93 -17.32
N GLY A 196 -5.14 -17.05 -18.32
CA GLY A 196 -6.51 -17.53 -18.15
C GLY A 196 -7.29 -16.72 -17.11
N GLU A 197 -7.93 -17.42 -16.18
CA GLU A 197 -8.71 -16.83 -15.07
C GLU A 197 -7.90 -15.90 -14.15
N TRP A 198 -6.56 -16.05 -14.12
CA TRP A 198 -5.66 -15.21 -13.33
C TRP A 198 -5.29 -13.88 -14.00
N THR A 199 -5.71 -13.67 -15.25
CA THR A 199 -5.47 -12.41 -15.98
C THR A 199 -5.90 -11.16 -15.20
N PRO A 200 -7.16 -11.05 -14.72
CA PRO A 200 -7.60 -9.90 -13.92
C PRO A 200 -6.78 -9.72 -12.63
N VAL A 201 -6.34 -10.80 -12.00
CA VAL A 201 -5.52 -10.76 -10.77
C VAL A 201 -4.15 -10.14 -11.04
N LEU A 202 -3.47 -10.60 -12.08
CA LEU A 202 -2.17 -10.07 -12.46
C LEU A 202 -2.28 -8.62 -12.98
N GLU A 203 -3.37 -8.28 -13.69
CA GLU A 203 -3.61 -6.90 -14.12
C GLU A 203 -3.85 -5.96 -12.93
N ALA A 204 -4.58 -6.40 -11.90
CA ALA A 204 -4.75 -5.67 -10.65
C ALA A 204 -3.39 -5.38 -9.99
N VAL A 205 -2.52 -6.39 -9.86
CA VAL A 205 -1.15 -6.21 -9.35
C VAL A 205 -0.37 -5.21 -10.20
N ARG A 206 -0.45 -5.31 -11.53
CA ARG A 206 0.21 -4.38 -12.45
C ARG A 206 -0.26 -2.95 -12.22
N MET A 207 -1.53 -2.74 -11.92
CA MET A 207 -2.12 -1.41 -11.68
C MET A 207 -1.88 -0.87 -10.27
N GLY A 208 -1.42 -1.71 -9.34
CA GLY A 208 -1.02 -1.33 -7.99
C GLY A 208 -0.05 -0.14 -7.94
N PRO A 209 -0.15 0.73 -6.92
CA PRO A 209 0.80 1.82 -6.73
C PRO A 209 2.18 1.30 -6.32
N SER A 210 3.23 2.08 -6.61
CA SER A 210 4.56 1.86 -6.05
C SER A 210 5.35 3.16 -5.96
N ALA A 211 6.35 3.20 -5.09
CA ALA A 211 7.25 4.33 -4.92
C ALA A 211 7.92 4.70 -6.25
N SER A 212 7.75 5.96 -6.67
CA SER A 212 8.17 6.47 -7.99
C SER A 212 7.77 5.56 -9.16
N ASN A 213 6.64 4.85 -9.03
CA ASN A 213 6.11 3.89 -10.01
C ASN A 213 7.11 2.79 -10.44
N LYS A 214 8.06 2.44 -9.57
CA LYS A 214 9.15 1.50 -9.92
C LYS A 214 8.66 0.07 -10.17
N GLN A 215 7.52 -0.33 -9.59
CA GLN A 215 6.92 -1.67 -9.70
C GLN A 215 7.98 -2.78 -9.48
N PRO A 216 8.53 -2.87 -8.25
CA PRO A 216 9.67 -3.74 -7.95
C PRO A 216 9.30 -5.22 -7.80
N TRP A 217 8.06 -5.61 -8.10
CA TRP A 217 7.63 -7.01 -8.08
C TRP A 217 7.88 -7.70 -9.42
N ARG A 218 8.25 -8.97 -9.38
CA ARG A 218 8.10 -9.91 -10.49
C ARG A 218 7.30 -11.10 -9.98
N ILE A 219 6.39 -11.63 -10.79
CA ILE A 219 5.63 -12.82 -10.43
C ILE A 219 5.86 -13.87 -11.51
N PHE A 220 6.21 -15.08 -11.12
CA PHE A 220 6.21 -16.21 -12.05
C PHE A 220 5.26 -17.29 -11.58
N ARG A 221 4.58 -17.89 -12.55
CA ARG A 221 3.63 -18.98 -12.34
C ARG A 221 4.37 -20.31 -12.33
N GLU A 222 3.97 -21.21 -11.44
CA GLU A 222 4.35 -22.63 -11.45
C GLU A 222 3.07 -23.48 -11.49
N GLY A 223 2.86 -24.24 -12.58
CA GLY A 223 1.63 -25.00 -12.75
C GLY A 223 0.38 -24.10 -12.92
N PRO A 224 -0.83 -24.59 -12.58
CA PRO A 224 -2.05 -23.88 -12.92
C PRO A 224 -2.39 -22.71 -11.99
N SER A 225 -2.04 -22.79 -10.70
CA SER A 225 -2.58 -21.88 -9.67
C SER A 225 -1.55 -21.41 -8.62
N LYS A 226 -0.27 -21.76 -8.75
CA LYS A 226 0.79 -21.28 -7.85
C LYS A 226 1.54 -20.12 -8.49
N PHE A 227 1.71 -19.04 -7.74
CA PHE A 227 2.42 -17.85 -8.18
C PHE A 227 3.48 -17.45 -7.17
N ASN A 228 4.68 -17.13 -7.62
CA ASN A 228 5.82 -16.80 -6.76
C ASN A 228 6.19 -15.34 -6.94
N LEU A 229 6.15 -14.57 -5.86
CA LEU A 229 6.55 -13.17 -5.83
C LEU A 229 8.06 -13.06 -5.60
N LEU A 230 8.71 -12.34 -6.49
CA LEU A 230 10.11 -11.97 -6.42
C LEU A 230 10.25 -10.45 -6.29
N PHE A 231 11.29 -10.03 -5.58
CA PHE A 231 11.66 -8.64 -5.36
C PHE A 231 12.84 -8.25 -6.25
N ALA A 232 12.57 -7.40 -7.23
CA ALA A 232 13.55 -6.70 -8.05
C ALA A 232 13.95 -5.39 -7.37
N GLU A 233 14.75 -5.50 -6.30
CA GLU A 233 15.13 -4.37 -5.47
C GLU A 233 16.00 -3.35 -6.21
N ASP A 234 15.66 -2.07 -6.07
CA ASP A 234 16.52 -0.95 -6.38
C ASP A 234 17.20 -0.46 -5.09
N LYS A 235 18.33 -1.10 -4.75
CA LYS A 235 19.08 -0.84 -3.51
C LYS A 235 19.55 0.61 -3.40
N ALA A 236 19.88 1.24 -4.54
CA ALA A 236 20.32 2.63 -4.57
C ALA A 236 19.16 3.56 -4.20
N TYR A 237 17.96 3.28 -4.69
CA TYR A 237 16.76 4.03 -4.37
C TYR A 237 16.35 3.91 -2.90
N ASN A 238 16.31 2.69 -2.34
CA ASN A 238 16.03 2.49 -0.91
C ASN A 238 17.06 3.23 -0.03
N ARG A 239 18.35 3.14 -0.38
CA ARG A 239 19.43 3.84 0.33
C ARG A 239 19.28 5.35 0.28
N ALA A 240 18.93 5.91 -0.88
CA ALA A 240 18.75 7.35 -1.06
C ALA A 240 17.58 7.91 -0.21
N LEU A 241 16.54 7.11 0.02
CA LEU A 241 15.40 7.50 0.86
C LEU A 241 15.61 7.20 2.35
N GLY A 242 16.64 6.42 2.71
CA GLY A 242 16.91 6.02 4.09
C GLY A 242 15.84 5.11 4.71
N ILE A 243 14.95 4.54 3.90
CA ILE A 243 13.88 3.61 4.30
C ILE A 243 13.71 2.51 3.24
N PRO A 244 13.33 1.28 3.62
CA PRO A 244 13.06 0.20 2.66
C PRO A 244 11.69 0.38 2.01
N ILE A 245 11.49 1.49 1.29
CA ILE A 245 10.17 1.87 0.75
C ILE A 245 9.61 0.81 -0.22
N GLN A 246 10.48 0.10 -0.93
CA GLN A 246 10.05 -0.93 -1.88
C GLN A 246 9.52 -2.19 -1.20
N GLU A 247 9.76 -2.39 0.10
CA GLU A 247 9.05 -3.45 0.85
C GLU A 247 7.56 -3.12 0.99
N LEU A 248 7.18 -1.84 1.15
CA LEU A 248 5.78 -1.41 1.09
C LEU A 248 5.16 -1.77 -0.25
N ASP A 249 5.89 -1.54 -1.35
CA ASP A 249 5.45 -1.84 -2.70
C ASP A 249 5.14 -3.35 -2.90
N LEU A 250 5.89 -4.23 -2.25
CA LEU A 250 5.63 -5.67 -2.28
C LEU A 250 4.35 -6.02 -1.51
N GLY A 251 4.15 -5.42 -0.33
CA GLY A 251 2.91 -5.61 0.45
C GLY A 251 1.67 -5.13 -0.32
N ILE A 252 1.79 -3.98 -1.00
CA ILE A 252 0.76 -3.46 -1.91
C ILE A 252 0.45 -4.48 -3.01
N ALA A 253 1.48 -4.99 -3.70
CA ALA A 253 1.29 -6.00 -4.76
C ALA A 253 0.60 -7.27 -4.23
N MET A 254 0.99 -7.75 -3.05
CA MET A 254 0.38 -8.92 -2.41
C MET A 254 -1.10 -8.69 -2.07
N LYS A 255 -1.45 -7.51 -1.56
CA LYS A 255 -2.85 -7.19 -1.23
C LYS A 255 -3.71 -7.04 -2.48
N HIS A 256 -3.19 -6.42 -3.55
CA HIS A 256 -3.87 -6.36 -4.85
C HIS A 256 -4.15 -7.76 -5.40
N PHE A 257 -3.17 -8.66 -5.34
CA PHE A 257 -3.34 -10.05 -5.76
C PHE A 257 -4.43 -10.74 -4.95
N GLU A 258 -4.37 -10.67 -3.61
CA GLU A 258 -5.35 -11.33 -2.73
C GLU A 258 -6.78 -10.85 -3.02
N LEU A 259 -6.99 -9.53 -3.04
CA LEU A 259 -8.33 -8.96 -3.21
C LEU A 259 -8.87 -9.22 -4.61
N ALA A 260 -8.02 -9.17 -5.65
CA ALA A 260 -8.43 -9.50 -7.00
C ALA A 260 -8.75 -11.00 -7.16
N ALA A 261 -7.94 -11.89 -6.57
CA ALA A 261 -8.21 -13.32 -6.57
C ALA A 261 -9.54 -13.63 -5.86
N ARG A 262 -9.77 -13.04 -4.69
CA ARG A 262 -11.05 -13.14 -3.97
C ARG A 262 -12.23 -12.60 -4.78
N ALA A 263 -12.05 -11.48 -5.49
CA ALA A 263 -13.08 -10.90 -6.33
C ALA A 263 -13.42 -11.79 -7.54
N CYS A 264 -12.44 -12.55 -8.04
CA CYS A 264 -12.60 -13.55 -9.10
C CYS A 264 -12.99 -14.94 -8.57
N GLU A 265 -13.23 -15.08 -7.27
CA GLU A 265 -13.55 -16.36 -6.61
C GLU A 265 -12.45 -17.43 -6.77
N LEU A 266 -11.20 -16.99 -6.95
CA LEU A 266 -10.03 -17.85 -7.07
C LEU A 266 -9.46 -18.19 -5.68
N PRO A 267 -9.19 -19.47 -5.38
CA PRO A 267 -8.73 -19.88 -4.07
C PRO A 267 -7.25 -19.53 -3.84
N GLY A 268 -6.91 -19.45 -2.56
CA GLY A 268 -5.53 -19.48 -2.10
C GLY A 268 -5.20 -18.43 -1.05
N ARG A 269 -3.92 -18.40 -0.70
CA ARG A 269 -3.34 -17.47 0.25
C ARG A 269 -1.86 -17.29 -0.01
N TRP A 270 -1.32 -16.18 0.47
CA TRP A 270 0.13 -16.00 0.55
C TRP A 270 0.74 -16.88 1.64
N SER A 271 1.87 -17.50 1.32
CA SER A 271 2.63 -18.33 2.26
C SER A 271 4.13 -18.17 2.01
N ARG A 272 4.91 -18.09 3.10
CA ARG A 272 6.36 -18.21 3.03
C ARG A 272 6.74 -19.68 2.83
N MET A 273 7.07 -20.03 1.61
CA MET A 273 7.65 -21.33 1.26
C MET A 273 9.17 -21.26 1.09
N ALA A 274 9.84 -22.40 0.99
CA ALA A 274 11.21 -22.44 0.50
C ALA A 274 11.28 -21.87 -0.94
N PRO A 275 12.35 -21.12 -1.30
CA PRO A 275 12.50 -20.60 -2.65
C PRO A 275 12.44 -21.72 -3.70
N PRO A 276 11.60 -21.60 -4.74
CA PRO A 276 11.52 -22.61 -5.80
C PRO A 276 12.86 -22.80 -6.52
N PRO A 277 13.19 -23.99 -7.05
CA PRO A 277 14.45 -24.22 -7.78
C PRO A 277 14.69 -23.21 -8.91
N ALA A 278 13.63 -22.83 -9.63
CA ALA A 278 13.69 -21.82 -10.68
C ALA A 278 14.31 -20.49 -10.19
N THR A 279 14.07 -20.10 -8.93
CA THR A 279 14.59 -18.85 -8.35
C THR A 279 16.11 -18.81 -8.25
N SER A 280 16.79 -19.97 -8.17
CA SER A 280 18.25 -20.02 -8.22
C SER A 280 18.80 -19.54 -9.57
N VAL A 281 18.09 -19.85 -10.66
CA VAL A 281 18.43 -19.39 -12.01
C VAL A 281 18.15 -17.89 -12.12
N TRP A 282 17.03 -17.41 -11.59
CA TRP A 282 16.71 -15.97 -11.54
C TRP A 282 17.75 -15.17 -10.73
N ALA A 283 18.20 -15.68 -9.58
CA ALA A 283 19.21 -15.04 -8.74
C ALA A 283 20.59 -14.93 -9.43
N SER A 284 20.93 -15.86 -10.32
CA SER A 284 22.17 -15.80 -11.11
C SER A 284 22.15 -14.74 -12.22
N SER A 285 20.96 -14.26 -12.62
CA SER A 285 20.77 -13.28 -13.70
C SER A 285 20.64 -11.82 -13.22
N GLY A 286 20.58 -11.59 -11.91
CA GLY A 286 20.38 -10.27 -11.29
C GLY A 286 19.78 -10.35 -9.89
N SER A 287 19.62 -9.20 -9.22
CA SER A 287 19.17 -9.06 -7.83
C SER A 287 17.67 -9.31 -7.61
N LEU A 288 17.18 -10.50 -8.00
CA LEU A 288 15.84 -10.97 -7.69
C LEU A 288 15.87 -11.82 -6.42
N THR A 289 15.13 -11.39 -5.40
CA THR A 289 15.01 -12.11 -4.13
C THR A 289 13.62 -12.71 -4.03
N TYR A 290 13.51 -13.99 -3.68
CA TYR A 290 12.21 -14.62 -3.43
C TYR A 290 11.55 -14.06 -2.15
N ILE A 291 10.25 -13.79 -2.23
CA ILE A 291 9.44 -13.26 -1.12
C ILE A 291 8.47 -14.32 -0.63
N ALA A 292 7.46 -14.68 -1.43
CA ALA A 292 6.42 -15.61 -1.01
C ALA A 292 5.73 -16.25 -2.21
N SER A 293 4.96 -17.30 -1.94
CA SER A 293 4.12 -17.95 -2.93
C SER A 293 2.64 -17.76 -2.60
N TRP A 294 1.83 -17.44 -3.60
CA TRP A 294 0.40 -17.69 -3.57
C TRP A 294 0.15 -19.16 -3.86
N VAL A 295 -0.55 -19.83 -2.95
CA VAL A 295 -0.91 -21.24 -3.06
C VAL A 295 -2.39 -21.42 -2.78
N ALA A 296 -3.08 -22.13 -3.69
CA ALA A 296 -4.45 -22.61 -3.52
C ALA A 296 -4.51 -23.71 -2.47
#